data_AF-A0A327PA89-F1
#
_entry.id   AF-A0A327PA89-F1
#
_cell.length_a   1.000
_cell.length_b   1.000
_cell.length_c   1.000
_cell.angle_alpha   90.00
_cell.angle_beta   90.00
_cell.angle_gamma   90.00
#
_symmetry.space_group_name_H-M   'P 1'
#
loop_
_entity.id
_entity.type
_entity.pdbx_description
1 polymer ?
#
loop_
_entity_poly.entity_id
_entity_poly.type
_entity_poly.pdbx_seq_one_letter_code
_entity_poly.pdbx_strand_id
1 'polypeptide(L)'
;MYNWAEICSELKGIEKRVEIKVSLIISTNPDPFPFDRFKKAHEIASLSRAIRGFIEQDNEKDGSILLQMLLEKGVKLKSVRE
;
A
#
# COMPACT_ATOMS: atom_id res chain seq x y z
N MET A 1 -7.30 -2.09 19.39
CA MET A 1 -6.84 -3.32 18.71
C MET A 1 -7.27 -3.19 17.25
N TYR A 2 -6.35 -3.36 16.30
CA TYR A 2 -6.66 -3.17 14.88
C TYR A 2 -7.58 -4.28 14.37
N ASN A 3 -8.52 -3.94 13.48
CA ASN A 3 -9.26 -4.94 12.72
C ASN A 3 -8.40 -5.38 11.52
N TRP A 4 -7.54 -6.37 11.73
CA TRP A 4 -6.60 -6.85 10.72
C TRP A 4 -7.26 -7.42 9.47
N ALA A 5 -8.45 -8.02 9.61
CA ALA A 5 -9.20 -8.54 8.47
C ALA A 5 -9.65 -7.41 7.53
N GLU A 6 -10.17 -6.31 8.08
CA GLU A 6 -10.54 -5.15 7.28
C GLU A 6 -9.32 -4.44 6.68
N ILE A 7 -8.24 -4.29 7.45
CA ILE A 7 -6.98 -3.71 6.97
C ILE A 7 -6.46 -4.51 5.78
N CYS A 8 -6.41 -5.85 5.87
CA CYS A 8 -6.02 -6.71 4.76
C CYS A 8 -6.90 -6.53 3.51
N SER A 9 -8.21 -6.36 3.70
CA SER A 9 -9.15 -6.08 2.60
C SER A 9 -8.85 -4.73 1.93
N GLU A 10 -8.59 -3.68 2.72
CA GLU A 10 -8.24 -2.37 2.22
C GLU A 10 -6.88 -2.35 1.50
N LEU A 11 -5.88 -3.06 2.04
CA LEU A 11 -4.55 -3.20 1.43
C LEU A 11 -4.64 -3.89 0.05
N LYS A 12 -5.44 -4.96 -0.08
CA LYS A 12 -5.76 -5.56 -1.40
C LYS A 12 -6.36 -4.54 -2.36
N GLY A 13 -7.25 -3.68 -1.87
CA GLY A 13 -7.83 -2.60 -2.66
C GLY A 13 -6.79 -1.56 -3.10
N ILE A 14 -5.84 -1.22 -2.23
CA ILE A 14 -4.73 -0.31 -2.54
C ILE A 14 -3.84 -0.91 -3.62
N GLU A 15 -3.42 -2.17 -3.48
CA GLU A 15 -2.58 -2.88 -4.45
C GLU A 15 -3.18 -2.80 -5.86
N LYS A 16 -4.46 -3.13 -6.02
CA LYS A 16 -5.17 -3.04 -7.30
C LYS A 16 -5.20 -1.61 -7.86
N ARG A 17 -5.46 -0.61 -7.01
CA ARG A 17 -5.50 0.80 -7.45
C ARG A 17 -4.12 1.30 -7.86
N VAL A 18 -3.07 0.86 -7.17
CA VAL A 18 -1.69 1.20 -7.53
C VAL A 18 -1.35 0.61 -8.89
N GLU A 19 -1.65 -0.67 -9.11
CA GLU A 19 -1.44 -1.33 -10.40
C GLU A 19 -2.16 -0.62 -11.55
N ILE A 20 -3.44 -0.31 -11.39
CA ILE A 20 -4.23 0.44 -12.40
C ILE A 20 -3.61 1.81 -12.67
N LYS A 21 -3.22 2.55 -11.63
CA LYS A 21 -2.61 3.88 -11.80
C LYS A 21 -1.25 3.81 -12.49
N VAL A 22 -0.42 2.84 -12.14
CA VAL A 22 0.88 2.63 -12.76
C VAL A 22 0.69 2.32 -14.25
N SER A 23 -0.17 1.37 -14.60
CA SER A 23 -0.48 1.03 -16.00
C SER A 23 -1.01 2.22 -16.79
N LEU A 24 -1.87 3.05 -16.18
CA LEU A 24 -2.37 4.28 -16.80
C LEU A 24 -1.25 5.31 -17.02
N ILE A 25 -0.33 5.47 -16.07
CA ILE A 25 0.79 6.40 -16.20
C ILE A 25 1.71 5.96 -17.35
N ILE A 26 2.04 4.65 -17.43
CA ILE A 26 2.83 4.09 -18.53
C ILE A 26 2.17 4.39 -19.89
N SER A 27 0.86 4.19 -20.00
CA SER A 27 0.16 4.32 -21.28
C SER A 27 -0.09 5.78 -21.71
N THR A 28 -0.07 6.73 -20.77
CA THR A 28 -0.45 8.13 -21.04
C THR A 28 0.72 9.11 -21.09
N ASN A 29 1.85 8.84 -20.44
CA ASN A 29 3.00 9.75 -20.43
C ASN A 29 4.33 8.98 -20.49
N PRO A 30 4.86 8.73 -21.70
CA PRO A 30 6.17 8.13 -21.86
C PRO A 30 7.33 9.08 -21.54
N ASP A 31 7.14 10.41 -21.56
CA ASP A 31 8.25 11.37 -21.36
C ASP A 31 7.80 12.76 -20.84
N PRO A 32 8.48 13.39 -19.84
CA PRO A 32 9.49 12.80 -18.96
C PRO A 32 8.90 11.68 -18.11
N PHE A 33 9.55 10.51 -18.14
CA PHE A 33 9.11 9.33 -17.41
C PHE A 33 9.00 9.67 -15.91
N PRO A 34 7.82 9.53 -15.28
CA PRO A 34 7.58 10.07 -13.94
C PRO A 34 8.15 9.15 -12.85
N PHE A 35 9.48 8.99 -12.85
CA PHE A 35 10.23 8.06 -11.99
C PHE A 35 9.84 8.13 -10.52
N ASP A 36 9.66 9.33 -9.96
CA ASP A 36 9.25 9.49 -8.56
C ASP A 36 7.85 8.94 -8.27
N ARG A 37 6.92 9.07 -9.24
CA ARG A 37 5.56 8.54 -9.09
C ARG A 37 5.58 7.01 -9.14
N PHE A 38 6.39 6.43 -10.02
CA PHE A 38 6.58 4.97 -10.09
C PHE A 38 7.24 4.43 -8.83
N LYS A 39 8.31 5.08 -8.38
CA LYS A 39 9.02 4.68 -7.17
C LYS A 39 8.07 4.69 -5.96
N LYS A 40 7.33 5.78 -5.78
CA LYS A 40 6.33 5.88 -4.70
C LYS A 40 5.23 4.81 -4.83
N ALA A 41 4.74 4.57 -6.05
CA ALA A 41 3.73 3.54 -6.31
C ALA A 41 4.24 2.14 -5.94
N HIS A 42 5.45 1.77 -6.37
CA HIS A 42 6.07 0.50 -6.02
C HIS A 42 6.30 0.37 -4.52
N GLU A 43 6.77 1.41 -3.84
CA GLU A 43 6.94 1.40 -2.38
C GLU A 43 5.62 1.14 -1.64
N ILE A 44 4.53 1.81 -2.05
CA ILE A 44 3.20 1.60 -1.47
C ILE A 44 2.74 0.16 -1.70
N ALA A 45 2.86 -0.36 -2.93
CA ALA A 45 2.46 -1.73 -3.23
C ALA A 45 3.27 -2.77 -2.43
N SER A 46 4.59 -2.58 -2.33
CA SER A 46 5.47 -3.47 -1.57
C SER A 46 5.13 -3.46 -0.07
N LEU A 47 4.90 -2.28 0.51
CA LEU A 47 4.48 -2.16 1.90
C LEU A 47 3.11 -2.81 2.13
N SER A 48 2.13 -2.59 1.25
CA SER A 48 0.82 -3.23 1.36
C SER A 48 0.88 -4.76 1.35
N ARG A 49 1.68 -5.35 0.45
CA ARG A 49 1.89 -6.81 0.42
C ARG A 49 2.62 -7.31 1.65
N ALA A 50 3.65 -6.60 2.10
CA ALA A 50 4.42 -6.98 3.28
C ALA A 50 3.54 -7.00 4.53
N ILE A 51 2.77 -5.94 4.80
CA ILE A 51 1.85 -5.87 5.94
C ILE A 51 0.89 -7.06 5.93
N ARG A 52 0.29 -7.37 4.78
CA ARG A 52 -0.58 -8.53 4.64
C ARG A 52 0.14 -9.84 4.94
N GLY A 53 1.36 -10.03 4.43
CA GLY A 53 2.16 -11.22 4.71
C GLY A 53 2.49 -11.39 6.19
N PHE A 54 2.81 -10.30 6.89
CA PHE A 54 3.03 -10.32 8.34
C PHE A 54 1.76 -10.66 9.12
N ILE A 55 0.61 -10.11 8.73
CA ILE A 55 -0.70 -10.43 9.34
C ILE A 55 -1.07 -11.89 9.08
N GLU A 56 -0.89 -12.39 7.86
CA GLU A 56 -1.16 -13.79 7.50
C GLU A 56 -0.24 -14.79 8.24
N GLN A 57 0.88 -14.32 8.80
CA GLN A 57 1.83 -15.09 9.62
C GLN A 57 1.66 -14.85 11.13
N ASP A 58 0.55 -14.23 11.56
CA ASP A 58 0.27 -13.86 12.96
C ASP A 58 1.35 -12.95 13.59
N ASN A 59 2.15 -12.26 12.77
CA ASN A 59 3.17 -11.33 13.21
C ASN A 59 2.64 -9.88 13.18
N GLU A 60 1.64 -9.63 14.01
CA GLU A 60 0.92 -8.36 14.07
C GLU A 60 1.81 -7.17 14.50
N LYS A 61 2.86 -7.44 15.30
CA LYS A 61 3.77 -6.39 15.77
C LYS A 61 4.56 -5.78 14.61
N ASP A 62 5.19 -6.60 13.79
CA ASP A 62 5.92 -6.13 12.61
C ASP A 62 4.96 -5.56 11.55
N GLY A 63 3.77 -6.18 11.42
CA GLY A 63 2.68 -5.65 10.60
C GLY A 63 2.26 -4.24 11.00
N SER A 64 2.20 -3.94 12.31
CA SER A 64 1.84 -2.61 12.82
C SER A 64 2.90 -1.55 12.55
N ILE A 65 4.19 -1.91 12.60
CA ILE A 65 5.31 -1.01 12.26
C ILE A 65 5.22 -0.63 10.78
N LEU A 66 5.04 -1.61 9.91
CA LEU A 66 4.90 -1.36 8.47
C LEU A 66 3.62 -0.60 8.13
N LEU A 67 2.54 -0.83 8.88
CA LEU A 67 1.31 -0.07 8.77
C LEU A 67 1.55 1.41 9.06
N GLN A 68 2.29 1.74 10.14
CA GLN A 68 2.68 3.11 10.47
C GLN A 68 3.46 3.76 9.32
N MET A 69 4.47 3.05 8.78
CA MET A 69 5.25 3.53 7.63
C MET A 69 4.40 3.78 6.38
N LEU A 70 3.39 2.94 6.14
CA LEU A 70 2.45 3.11 5.04
C LEU A 70 1.59 4.36 5.21
N LEU A 71 1.12 4.62 6.43
CA LEU A 71 0.35 5.83 6.78
C LEU A 71 1.19 7.10 6.63
N GLU A 72 2.45 7.09 7.08
CA GLU A 72 3.41 8.20 6.93
C GLU A 72 3.68 8.56 5.47
N LYS A 73 3.60 7.59 4.55
CA LYS A 73 3.68 7.84 3.09
C LYS A 73 2.43 8.50 2.50
N GLY A 74 1.42 8.76 3.32
CA GLY A 74 0.18 9.47 2.99
C GLY A 74 -0.96 8.54 2.54
N VAL A 75 -0.82 7.22 2.73
CA VAL A 75 -1.90 6.28 2.46
C VAL A 75 -2.92 6.36 3.59
N LYS A 76 -4.20 6.49 3.24
CA LYS A 76 -5.29 6.55 4.22
C LYS A 76 -6.09 5.25 4.16
N LEU A 77 -6.14 4.54 5.27
CA LEU A 77 -6.99 3.36 5.48
C LEU A 77 -8.20 3.77 6.32
N LYS A 78 -9.40 3.32 5.98
CA LYS A 78 -10.62 3.64 6.72
C LYS A 78 -10.62 2.98 8.09
N SER A 79 -10.18 1.73 8.17
CA SER A 79 -10.13 0.92 9.39
C SER A 79 -9.02 1.33 10.36
N VAL A 80 -8.23 2.35 10.02
CA VAL A 80 -7.16 2.91 10.86
C VAL A 80 -7.41 4.40 11.18
N ARG A 81 -8.53 4.97 10.73
CA ARG A 81 -8.90 6.34 11.11
C ARG A 81 -9.41 6.36 12.55
N GLU A 82 -8.78 7.22 13.36
CA GLU A 82 -9.39 7.81 14.55
C GLU A 82 -10.56 8.74 14.17
#